data_AF-A0A1J5WS73-F1
#
_entry.id   AF-A0A1J5WS73-F1
#
_cell.length_a   1.000
_cell.length_b   1.000
_cell.length_c   1.000
_cell.angle_alpha   90.00
_cell.angle_beta   90.00
_cell.angle_gamma   90.00
#
_symmetry.space_group_name_H-M   'P 1'
#
loop_
_entity.id
_entity.type
_entity.pdbx_description
1 polymer ?
#
loop_
_entity_poly.entity_id
_entity_poly.type
_entity_poly.pdbx_seq_one_letter_code
_entity_poly.pdbx_strand_id
1 'polypeptide(L)'
;VPEGIAEVSVVGPNENKIDYLYKKEKEHGNIFDSFLIAEEYKREDKKRKPRIKNFPAKRKEAVLLLSFLAAKEFQIDLEAASSMHGEEGNKKGLKIPYGVSLFINKESSCCLDLFDLTETRIKTLAVSSFDITKVNLKNTQIEELLLVDEAALVFFYDSMEKYEFYVEKVSFGSKLNPKSEKLLKLIERVHGEEATAPRKIKEVILNRNSFFGFLEEARRIPQRKIHVEDLAVTQNGKDKGLGIGTRIVVSKKISITGNTCVLLFIELGPEISHLNIDEIQRQ
;
A
#
# COMPACT_ATOMS: atom_id res chain seq x y z
N VAL A 1 25.93 -21.88 -11.83
CA VAL A 1 25.64 -20.69 -11.01
C VAL A 1 26.56 -19.58 -11.50
N PRO A 2 26.05 -18.41 -11.94
CA PRO A 2 26.92 -17.29 -12.29
C PRO A 2 27.66 -16.78 -11.05
N GLU A 3 28.92 -16.41 -11.21
CA GLU A 3 29.75 -15.86 -10.13
C GLU A 3 29.07 -14.65 -9.48
N GLY A 4 28.71 -14.77 -8.20
CA GLY A 4 28.08 -13.70 -7.41
C GLY A 4 26.70 -14.01 -6.85
N ILE A 5 26.15 -15.22 -7.03
CA ILE A 5 24.98 -15.70 -6.30
C ILE A 5 25.45 -16.70 -5.25
N ALA A 6 25.45 -16.30 -3.98
CA ALA A 6 25.60 -17.22 -2.86
C ALA A 6 24.19 -17.54 -2.33
N GLU A 7 23.65 -18.69 -2.74
CA GLU A 7 22.49 -19.27 -2.07
C GLU A 7 22.91 -19.69 -0.66
N VAL A 8 22.31 -19.08 0.36
CA VAL A 8 22.52 -19.49 1.75
C VAL A 8 21.19 -20.00 2.27
N SER A 9 21.08 -21.30 2.47
CA SER A 9 19.95 -21.95 3.13
C SER A 9 20.20 -22.02 4.63
N VAL A 10 19.39 -21.31 5.42
CA VAL A 10 19.44 -21.40 6.88
C VAL A 10 18.41 -22.44 7.32
N VAL A 11 18.88 -23.60 7.78
CA VAL A 11 18.04 -24.69 8.29
C VAL A 11 17.73 -24.44 9.76
N GLY A 12 16.51 -23.99 10.06
CA GLY A 12 15.92 -24.02 11.41
C GLY A 12 15.15 -25.33 11.66
N PRO A 13 15.03 -25.80 12.90
CA PRO A 13 14.43 -27.11 13.20
C PRO A 13 12.91 -27.07 13.03
N ASN A 14 12.41 -27.97 12.18
CA ASN A 14 11.05 -28.51 12.10
C ASN A 14 9.91 -27.66 12.69
N GLU A 15 9.43 -26.70 11.90
CA GLU A 15 8.01 -26.45 11.60
C GLU A 15 7.95 -25.32 10.56
N ASN A 16 7.38 -25.60 9.39
CA ASN A 16 7.26 -24.72 8.22
C ASN A 16 8.58 -24.39 7.48
N LYS A 17 8.88 -25.19 6.44
CA LYS A 17 9.88 -24.86 5.42
C LYS A 17 9.46 -23.60 4.64
N ILE A 18 9.95 -22.45 5.05
CA ILE A 18 9.98 -21.23 4.23
C ILE A 18 11.43 -21.09 3.74
N ASP A 19 11.65 -21.33 2.45
CA ASP A 19 12.95 -21.11 1.83
C ASP A 19 13.13 -19.60 1.58
N TYR A 20 14.03 -18.98 2.33
CA TYR A 20 14.41 -17.58 2.14
C TYR A 20 15.53 -17.50 1.10
N LEU A 21 15.24 -17.01 -0.10
CA LEU A 21 16.26 -16.76 -1.11
C LEU A 21 16.72 -15.29 -1.03
N TYR A 22 17.75 -15.00 -0.22
CA TYR A 22 18.32 -13.66 -0.16
C TYR A 22 19.37 -13.47 -1.27
N LYS A 23 19.23 -12.41 -2.08
CA LYS A 23 20.30 -11.97 -3.00
C LYS A 23 21.17 -10.94 -2.28
N LYS A 24 22.33 -11.37 -1.77
CA LYS A 24 23.32 -10.50 -1.12
C LYS A 24 23.67 -9.29 -1.99
N GLU A 25 23.38 -8.08 -1.51
CA GLU A 25 23.90 -6.86 -2.14
C GLU A 25 25.38 -6.70 -1.78
N LYS A 26 26.26 -6.72 -2.79
CA LYS A 26 27.72 -6.60 -2.62
C LYS A 26 28.16 -5.28 -1.97
N GLU A 27 27.33 -4.24 -2.02
CA GLU A 27 27.72 -2.85 -1.71
C GLU A 27 27.68 -2.52 -0.20
N HIS A 28 26.88 -3.23 0.60
CA HIS A 28 26.70 -2.92 2.04
C HIS A 28 27.34 -3.94 3.01
N GLY A 29 28.03 -4.96 2.49
CA GLY A 29 28.65 -6.00 3.32
C GLY A 29 27.68 -6.71 4.27
N ASN A 30 28.20 -7.57 5.15
CA ASN A 30 27.39 -8.39 6.08
C ASN A 30 26.59 -7.58 7.15
N ILE A 31 26.55 -6.25 7.08
CA ILE A 31 26.02 -5.35 8.12
C ILE A 31 24.50 -5.49 8.28
N PHE A 32 23.79 -5.77 7.18
CA PHE A 32 22.33 -5.87 7.19
C PHE A 32 21.80 -7.30 7.01
N ASP A 33 22.69 -8.29 6.87
CA ASP A 33 22.33 -9.69 6.64
C ASP A 33 21.47 -10.29 7.77
N SER A 34 21.62 -9.79 9.00
CA SER A 34 20.80 -10.21 10.15
C SER A 34 19.41 -9.56 10.21
N PHE A 35 19.22 -8.42 9.52
CA PHE A 35 18.02 -7.59 9.62
C PHE A 35 17.14 -7.67 8.37
N LEU A 36 17.74 -7.88 7.19
CA LEU A 36 17.06 -7.98 5.89
C LEU A 36 16.59 -9.41 5.58
N ILE A 37 15.96 -10.08 6.55
CA ILE A 37 15.08 -11.21 6.21
C ILE A 37 13.85 -10.59 5.53
N ALA A 38 13.94 -10.41 4.22
CA ALA A 38 12.84 -9.96 3.39
C ALA A 38 11.89 -11.15 3.18
N GLU A 39 10.61 -10.97 3.48
CA GLU A 39 9.61 -11.90 2.96
C GLU A 39 9.55 -11.75 1.44
N GLU A 40 9.96 -12.79 0.71
CA GLU A 40 9.60 -12.92 -0.70
C GLU A 40 8.20 -13.50 -0.82
N TYR A 41 7.36 -12.80 -1.58
CA TYR A 41 6.02 -13.24 -1.88
C TYR A 41 6.02 -14.35 -2.94
N LYS A 42 5.12 -15.34 -2.81
CA LYS A 42 4.88 -16.34 -3.85
C LYS A 42 4.49 -15.65 -5.17
N ARG A 43 4.69 -16.32 -6.32
CA ARG A 43 4.55 -15.78 -7.70
C ARG A 43 3.27 -14.96 -7.97
N GLU A 44 2.21 -15.15 -7.20
CA GLU A 44 0.91 -14.46 -7.31
C GLU A 44 0.87 -13.07 -6.63
N ASP A 45 1.81 -12.75 -5.73
CA ASP A 45 1.81 -11.53 -4.90
C ASP A 45 2.94 -10.53 -5.29
N LYS A 46 3.48 -10.62 -6.53
CA LYS A 46 4.61 -9.80 -7.04
C LYS A 46 4.42 -8.27 -7.00
N LYS A 47 3.21 -7.78 -6.70
CA LYS A 47 2.91 -6.34 -6.60
C LYS A 47 3.12 -5.76 -5.20
N ARG A 48 3.32 -6.60 -4.18
CA ARG A 48 3.51 -6.11 -2.81
C ARG A 48 4.93 -5.63 -2.61
N LYS A 49 5.07 -4.49 -1.94
CA LYS A 49 6.38 -3.95 -1.55
C LYS A 49 7.08 -4.95 -0.60
N PRO A 50 8.38 -5.19 -0.77
CA PRO A 50 9.16 -5.98 0.17
C PRO A 50 9.02 -5.44 1.60
N ARG A 51 8.92 -6.36 2.56
CA ARG A 51 8.80 -6.07 4.00
C ARG A 51 9.98 -6.64 4.76
N ILE A 52 10.44 -5.90 5.75
CA ILE A 52 11.44 -6.40 6.70
C ILE A 52 10.76 -6.97 7.94
N LYS A 53 11.28 -8.10 8.45
CA LYS A 53 10.79 -8.75 9.68
C LYS A 53 11.58 -8.40 10.93
N ASN A 54 12.81 -7.93 10.78
CA ASN A 54 13.70 -7.62 11.89
C ASN A 54 14.13 -6.16 11.82
N PHE A 55 14.09 -5.47 12.96
CA PHE A 55 14.57 -4.11 13.09
C PHE A 55 15.69 -4.04 14.15
N PRO A 56 16.75 -3.24 13.94
CA PRO A 56 17.82 -3.11 14.91
C PRO A 56 17.32 -2.55 16.25
N ALA A 57 17.76 -3.16 17.35
CA ALA A 57 17.44 -2.68 18.69
C ALA A 57 18.17 -1.36 19.03
N LYS A 58 19.36 -1.15 18.45
CA LYS A 58 20.16 0.07 18.64
C LYS A 58 19.76 1.15 17.64
N ARG A 59 19.55 2.37 18.14
CA ARG A 59 19.10 3.49 17.32
C ARG A 59 20.09 3.86 16.21
N LYS A 60 21.40 3.81 16.48
CA LYS A 60 22.44 4.09 15.45
C LYS A 60 22.37 3.12 14.28
N GLU A 61 22.14 1.83 14.55
CA GLU A 61 21.98 0.79 13.53
C GLU A 61 20.64 0.96 12.78
N ALA A 62 19.58 1.34 13.49
CA ALA A 62 18.27 1.65 12.91
C ALA A 62 18.33 2.83 11.92
N VAL A 63 19.07 3.91 12.24
CA VAL A 63 19.26 5.06 11.33
C VAL A 63 19.93 4.64 10.01
N LEU A 64 20.94 3.77 10.08
CA LEU A 64 21.62 3.25 8.89
C LEU A 64 20.66 2.40 8.05
N LEU A 65 19.90 1.50 8.69
CA LEU A 65 18.92 0.68 8.00
C LEU A 65 17.83 1.53 7.34
N LEU A 66 17.26 2.52 8.05
CA LEU A 66 16.25 3.41 7.50
C LEU A 66 16.72 4.12 6.22
N SER A 67 17.99 4.55 6.18
CA SER A 67 18.57 5.20 5.01
C SER A 67 18.63 4.24 3.80
N PHE A 68 19.01 2.98 4.06
CA PHE A 68 18.97 1.92 3.05
C PHE A 68 17.55 1.62 2.57
N LEU A 69 16.60 1.44 3.49
CA LEU A 69 15.20 1.16 3.17
C LEU A 69 14.56 2.30 2.37
N ALA A 70 14.94 3.55 2.65
CA ALA A 70 14.47 4.71 1.91
C ALA A 70 14.90 4.67 0.45
N ALA A 71 16.19 4.38 0.20
CA ALA A 71 16.75 4.26 -1.14
C ALA A 71 16.11 3.13 -1.96
N LYS A 72 15.66 2.07 -1.29
CA LYS A 72 15.04 0.90 -1.90
C LYS A 72 13.51 0.90 -1.85
N GLU A 73 12.90 1.92 -1.23
CA GLU A 73 11.46 2.09 -1.03
C GLU A 73 10.77 0.91 -0.32
N PHE A 74 11.47 0.28 0.62
CA PHE A 74 10.94 -0.84 1.38
C PHE A 74 9.85 -0.38 2.36
N GLN A 75 8.95 -1.32 2.67
CA GLN A 75 7.94 -1.13 3.71
C GLN A 75 8.44 -1.70 5.04
N ILE A 76 8.31 -0.91 6.09
CA ILE A 76 8.55 -1.34 7.47
C ILE A 76 7.23 -1.81 8.05
N ASP A 77 7.22 -3.05 8.54
CA ASP A 77 6.19 -3.49 9.47
C ASP A 77 6.59 -3.04 10.87
N LEU A 78 5.74 -2.26 11.53
CA LEU A 78 6.04 -1.70 12.84
C LEU A 78 6.23 -2.77 13.91
N GLU A 79 5.67 -3.96 13.73
CA GLU A 79 5.89 -5.10 14.63
C GLU A 79 7.38 -5.47 14.72
N ALA A 80 8.11 -5.36 13.60
CA ALA A 80 9.54 -5.62 13.55
C ALA A 80 10.35 -4.64 14.41
N ALA A 81 9.83 -3.42 14.64
CA ALA A 81 10.46 -2.38 15.44
C ALA A 81 10.21 -2.50 16.95
N SER A 82 9.36 -3.45 17.38
CA SER A 82 8.97 -3.63 18.79
C SER A 82 10.14 -3.86 19.75
N SER A 83 11.26 -4.43 19.26
CA SER A 83 12.47 -4.68 20.05
C SER A 83 13.39 -3.46 20.20
N MET A 84 13.08 -2.32 19.58
CA MET A 84 13.91 -1.13 19.69
C MET A 84 13.72 -0.49 21.07
N HIS A 85 14.79 -0.49 21.87
CA HIS A 85 14.80 0.23 23.14
C HIS A 85 15.10 1.71 22.89
N GLY A 86 14.36 2.60 23.56
CA GLY A 86 14.73 4.02 23.58
C GLY A 86 16.12 4.17 24.20
N GLU A 87 17.08 4.77 23.49
CA GLU A 87 18.39 5.09 24.08
C GLU A 87 18.20 6.02 25.28
N GLU A 88 18.71 5.63 26.45
CA GLU A 88 18.70 6.44 27.68
C GLU A 88 19.25 7.84 27.39
N GLY A 89 18.38 8.85 27.45
CA GLY A 89 18.75 10.26 27.37
C GLY A 89 18.13 11.06 26.22
N ASN A 90 17.58 10.42 25.17
CA ASN A 90 16.99 11.15 24.04
C ASN A 90 15.48 10.95 23.96
N LYS A 91 14.71 11.93 24.47
CA LYS A 91 13.24 11.87 24.57
C LYS A 91 12.49 11.93 23.23
N LYS A 92 13.19 12.13 22.11
CA LYS A 92 12.57 12.30 20.78
C LYS A 92 12.60 10.99 20.00
N GLY A 93 11.47 10.62 19.41
CA GLY A 93 11.35 9.47 18.50
C GLY A 93 12.32 9.53 17.32
N LEU A 94 12.52 8.41 16.65
CA LEU A 94 13.39 8.28 15.48
C LEU A 94 12.74 8.92 14.26
N LYS A 95 13.40 9.90 13.63
CA LYS A 95 12.94 10.48 12.38
C LYS A 95 13.09 9.49 11.23
N ILE A 96 12.10 9.48 10.35
CA ILE A 96 12.07 8.58 9.20
C ILE A 96 12.47 9.35 7.93
N PRO A 97 13.48 8.88 7.19
CA PRO A 97 13.87 9.48 5.93
C PRO A 97 12.79 9.29 4.85
N TYR A 98 12.67 10.27 3.96
CA TYR A 98 11.77 10.18 2.82
C TYR A 98 12.15 9.01 1.91
N GLY A 99 11.16 8.21 1.52
CA GLY A 99 11.34 6.98 0.73
C GLY A 99 10.89 5.73 1.48
N VAL A 100 11.01 5.75 2.81
CA VAL A 100 10.50 4.67 3.67
C VAL A 100 8.98 4.62 3.61
N SER A 101 8.44 3.42 3.44
CA SER A 101 7.01 3.15 3.56
C SER A 101 6.71 2.52 4.92
N LEU A 102 5.56 2.82 5.51
CA LEU A 102 5.14 2.28 6.80
C LEU A 102 3.86 1.44 6.65
N PHE A 103 3.74 0.41 7.48
CA PHE A 103 2.51 -0.33 7.68
C PHE A 103 2.09 -0.24 9.15
N ILE A 104 0.90 0.30 9.39
CA ILE A 104 0.29 0.43 10.71
C ILE A 104 -0.92 -0.50 10.78
N ASN A 105 -0.96 -1.33 11.80
CA ASN A 105 -2.16 -2.04 12.20
C ASN A 105 -2.43 -1.85 13.70
N LYS A 106 -3.56 -2.35 14.18
CA LYS A 106 -3.95 -2.26 15.60
C LYS A 106 -2.93 -2.91 16.55
N GLU A 107 -2.29 -3.99 16.12
CA GLU A 107 -1.39 -4.79 16.96
C GLU A 107 -0.01 -4.13 17.09
N SER A 108 0.48 -3.51 16.02
CA SER A 108 1.79 -2.87 15.96
C SER A 108 1.77 -1.37 16.27
N SER A 109 0.61 -0.79 16.57
CA SER A 109 0.48 0.65 16.80
C SER A 109 1.27 1.17 17.99
N CYS A 110 1.55 0.34 19.01
CA CYS A 110 2.40 0.72 20.15
C CYS A 110 3.85 1.06 19.74
N CYS A 111 4.30 0.56 18.59
CA CYS A 111 5.63 0.82 18.07
C CYS A 111 5.72 2.19 17.37
N LEU A 112 4.61 2.92 17.21
CA LEU A 112 4.61 4.27 16.64
C LEU A 112 5.32 5.29 17.52
N ASP A 113 5.27 5.13 18.85
CA ASP A 113 5.91 6.04 19.80
C ASP A 113 7.44 6.04 19.66
N LEU A 114 7.99 5.04 18.98
CA LEU A 114 9.41 4.93 18.65
C LEU A 114 9.83 5.91 17.55
N PHE A 115 8.89 6.41 16.76
CA PHE A 115 9.15 7.26 15.60
C PHE A 115 8.64 8.68 15.81
N ASP A 116 9.41 9.67 15.37
CA ASP A 116 8.96 11.06 15.27
C ASP A 116 8.54 11.31 13.81
N LEU A 117 7.22 11.31 13.60
CA LEU A 117 6.61 11.55 12.29
C LEU A 117 6.28 13.01 12.04
N THR A 118 6.44 13.90 13.02
CA THR A 118 6.10 15.32 12.87
C THR A 118 7.02 16.03 11.89
N GLU A 119 6.44 16.92 11.07
CA GLU A 119 7.19 17.67 10.04
C GLU A 119 8.01 16.76 9.12
N THR A 120 7.49 15.57 8.81
CA THR A 120 8.13 14.61 7.90
C THR A 120 7.37 14.47 6.58
N ARG A 121 8.02 13.82 5.61
CA ARG A 121 7.38 13.37 4.37
C ARG A 121 7.44 11.86 4.30
N ILE A 122 6.28 11.21 4.25
CA ILE A 122 6.12 9.76 4.18
C ILE A 122 5.74 9.37 2.75
N LYS A 123 6.45 8.39 2.19
CA LYS A 123 6.21 7.96 0.81
C LYS A 123 4.91 7.16 0.67
N THR A 124 4.76 6.11 1.46
CA THR A 124 3.50 5.35 1.55
C THR A 124 3.21 5.04 3.00
N LEU A 125 2.02 5.37 3.47
CA LEU A 125 1.49 4.96 4.76
C LEU A 125 0.33 3.99 4.52
N ALA A 126 0.52 2.72 4.86
CA ALA A 126 -0.53 1.71 4.77
C ALA A 126 -1.16 1.50 6.14
N VAL A 127 -2.49 1.53 6.21
CA VAL A 127 -3.25 1.46 7.48
C VAL A 127 -4.29 0.36 7.40
N SER A 128 -4.35 -0.48 8.44
CA SER A 128 -5.30 -1.59 8.57
C SER A 128 -5.92 -1.58 9.97
N SER A 129 -7.24 -1.54 10.07
CA SER A 129 -7.99 -1.65 11.34
C SER A 129 -7.52 -0.67 12.43
N PHE A 130 -7.03 0.50 12.04
CA PHE A 130 -6.43 1.48 12.92
C PHE A 130 -6.88 2.91 12.58
N ASP A 131 -7.03 3.72 13.62
CA ASP A 131 -7.41 5.12 13.50
C ASP A 131 -6.16 6.00 13.50
N ILE A 132 -5.84 6.56 12.33
CA ILE A 132 -4.66 7.38 12.10
C ILE A 132 -4.66 8.69 12.93
N THR A 133 -5.82 9.16 13.43
CA THR A 133 -5.87 10.35 14.32
C THR A 133 -5.07 10.15 15.61
N LYS A 134 -4.84 8.90 16.01
CA LYS A 134 -4.09 8.55 17.21
C LYS A 134 -2.59 8.77 17.07
N VAL A 135 -2.12 9.09 15.86
CA VAL A 135 -0.71 9.30 15.55
C VAL A 135 -0.45 10.79 15.43
N ASN A 136 0.64 11.25 16.04
CA ASN A 136 1.07 12.64 15.88
C ASN A 136 1.71 12.84 14.50
N LEU A 137 0.88 13.25 13.54
CA LEU A 137 1.26 13.53 12.15
C LEU A 137 1.26 15.04 11.86
N LYS A 138 1.39 15.90 12.87
CA LYS A 138 1.37 17.34 12.66
C LYS A 138 2.37 17.79 11.59
N ASN A 139 1.88 18.59 10.63
CA ASN A 139 2.64 19.10 9.49
C ASN A 139 3.30 17.99 8.65
N THR A 140 2.74 16.78 8.65
CA THR A 140 3.26 15.65 7.87
C THR A 140 2.65 15.63 6.48
N GLN A 141 3.47 15.37 5.47
CA GLN A 141 3.02 15.11 4.11
C GLN A 141 3.08 13.61 3.81
N ILE A 142 1.93 13.02 3.49
CA ILE A 142 1.81 11.64 3.05
C ILE A 142 1.58 11.66 1.54
N GLU A 143 2.50 11.08 0.77
CA GLU A 143 2.36 11.00 -0.68
C GLU A 143 1.29 9.96 -1.08
N GLU A 144 1.25 8.81 -0.40
CA GLU A 144 0.22 7.79 -0.60
C GLU A 144 -0.29 7.25 0.73
N LEU A 145 -1.59 7.36 0.95
CA LEU A 145 -2.30 6.66 2.02
C LEU A 145 -3.00 5.42 1.46
N LEU A 146 -2.56 4.22 1.86
CA LEU A 146 -3.18 2.96 1.48
C LEU A 146 -4.13 2.49 2.59
N LEU A 147 -5.43 2.50 2.30
CA LEU A 147 -6.47 1.98 3.19
C LEU A 147 -6.67 0.49 2.92
N VAL A 148 -6.21 -0.36 3.84
CA VAL A 148 -6.11 -1.81 3.60
C VAL A 148 -7.44 -2.54 3.81
N ASP A 149 -8.28 -2.07 4.74
CA ASP A 149 -9.54 -2.69 5.13
C ASP A 149 -10.65 -1.67 5.45
N GLU A 150 -11.89 -2.17 5.63
CA GLU A 150 -13.07 -1.31 5.86
C GLU A 150 -12.96 -0.49 7.13
N ALA A 151 -12.33 -1.03 8.18
CA ALA A 151 -12.17 -0.30 9.43
C ALA A 151 -11.26 0.92 9.25
N ALA A 152 -10.13 0.76 8.55
CA ALA A 152 -9.25 1.88 8.20
C ALA A 152 -9.97 2.93 7.33
N LEU A 153 -10.78 2.49 6.35
CA LEU A 153 -11.59 3.39 5.53
C LEU A 153 -12.59 4.20 6.38
N VAL A 154 -13.31 3.52 7.28
CA VAL A 154 -14.28 4.15 8.19
C VAL A 154 -13.62 5.20 9.07
N PHE A 155 -12.52 4.84 9.75
CA PHE A 155 -11.79 5.77 10.61
C PHE A 155 -11.26 6.97 9.82
N PHE A 156 -10.73 6.72 8.63
CA PHE A 156 -10.20 7.77 7.78
C PHE A 156 -11.30 8.75 7.39
N TYR A 157 -12.38 8.25 6.81
CA TYR A 157 -13.50 9.07 6.34
C TYR A 157 -14.11 9.92 7.46
N ASP A 158 -14.35 9.32 8.62
CA ASP A 158 -15.04 9.99 9.73
C ASP A 158 -14.18 11.09 10.41
N SER A 159 -12.86 11.12 10.15
CA SER A 159 -11.93 12.04 10.81
C SER A 159 -11.23 13.01 9.86
N MET A 160 -11.58 13.02 8.57
CA MET A 160 -10.99 13.89 7.54
C MET A 160 -10.92 15.38 7.91
N GLU A 161 -11.93 15.89 8.60
CA GLU A 161 -12.01 17.31 8.97
C GLU A 161 -11.13 17.67 10.17
N LYS A 162 -10.52 16.68 10.84
CA LYS A 162 -9.78 16.88 12.10
C LYS A 162 -8.27 16.71 11.95
N TYR A 163 -7.79 16.41 10.74
CA TYR A 163 -6.38 16.08 10.52
C TYR A 163 -5.49 17.32 10.43
N GLU A 164 -4.30 17.22 11.02
CA GLU A 164 -3.20 18.20 10.90
C GLU A 164 -2.12 17.74 9.91
N PHE A 165 -2.46 16.82 9.01
CA PHE A 165 -1.57 16.26 7.99
C PHE A 165 -2.23 16.30 6.63
N TYR A 166 -1.40 16.25 5.59
CA TYR A 166 -1.84 16.33 4.20
C TYR A 166 -1.60 15.01 3.47
N VAL A 167 -2.60 14.56 2.71
CA VAL A 167 -2.54 13.34 1.88
C VAL A 167 -2.61 13.72 0.42
N GLU A 168 -1.59 13.38 -0.36
CA GLU A 168 -1.57 13.66 -1.79
C GLU A 168 -2.43 12.67 -2.58
N LYS A 169 -2.27 11.37 -2.30
CA LYS A 169 -2.97 10.29 -3.01
C LYS A 169 -3.52 9.25 -2.06
N VAL A 170 -4.66 8.67 -2.42
CA VAL A 170 -5.25 7.53 -1.71
C VAL A 170 -5.25 6.28 -2.58
N SER A 171 -4.97 5.14 -1.96
CA SER A 171 -5.03 3.81 -2.57
C SER A 171 -5.98 2.92 -1.76
N PHE A 172 -6.72 2.06 -2.46
CA PHE A 172 -7.77 1.22 -1.89
C PHE A 172 -7.38 -0.25 -1.96
N GLY A 173 -7.19 -0.85 -0.79
CA GLY A 173 -6.76 -2.23 -0.62
C GLY A 173 -7.81 -3.26 -1.05
N SER A 174 -7.34 -4.47 -1.31
CA SER A 174 -8.15 -5.57 -1.84
C SER A 174 -9.15 -6.19 -0.86
N LYS A 175 -9.09 -5.82 0.44
CA LYS A 175 -10.05 -6.29 1.46
C LYS A 175 -11.26 -5.35 1.60
N LEU A 176 -11.25 -4.20 0.93
CA LEU A 176 -12.39 -3.29 0.93
C LEU A 176 -13.56 -3.90 0.18
N ASN A 177 -14.77 -3.61 0.65
CA ASN A 177 -16.01 -3.84 -0.06
C ASN A 177 -16.18 -2.74 -1.11
N PRO A 178 -16.10 -3.07 -2.41
CA PRO A 178 -16.20 -2.05 -3.44
C PRO A 178 -17.58 -1.39 -3.51
N LYS A 179 -18.60 -1.99 -2.89
CA LYS A 179 -19.95 -1.41 -2.78
C LYS A 179 -20.14 -0.56 -1.52
N SER A 180 -19.08 -0.32 -0.74
CA SER A 180 -19.15 0.46 0.49
C SER A 180 -19.55 1.91 0.19
N GLU A 181 -20.59 2.40 0.86
CA GLU A 181 -21.05 3.78 0.71
C GLU A 181 -19.95 4.78 1.04
N LYS A 182 -19.15 4.52 2.09
CA LYS A 182 -18.04 5.40 2.49
C LYS A 182 -16.93 5.43 1.45
N LEU A 183 -16.63 4.31 0.80
CA LEU A 183 -15.66 4.26 -0.29
C LEU A 183 -16.09 5.19 -1.42
N LEU A 184 -17.35 5.09 -1.85
CA LEU A 184 -17.89 5.89 -2.95
C LEU A 184 -17.96 7.37 -2.60
N LYS A 185 -18.37 7.71 -1.38
CA LYS A 185 -18.34 9.09 -0.90
C LYS A 185 -16.93 9.66 -0.85
N LEU A 186 -15.93 8.85 -0.47
CA LEU A 186 -14.54 9.30 -0.48
C LEU A 186 -14.05 9.55 -1.92
N ILE A 187 -14.36 8.66 -2.86
CA ILE A 187 -14.07 8.85 -4.29
C ILE A 187 -14.74 10.14 -4.81
N GLU A 188 -16.00 10.36 -4.45
CA GLU A 188 -16.75 11.58 -4.82
C GLU A 188 -16.07 12.84 -4.28
N ARG A 189 -15.66 12.86 -3.01
CA ARG A 189 -14.95 14.01 -2.41
C ARG A 189 -13.61 14.30 -3.09
N VAL A 190 -12.85 13.25 -3.44
CA VAL A 190 -11.59 13.39 -4.18
C VAL A 190 -11.83 14.02 -5.56
N HIS A 191 -12.88 13.61 -6.28
CA HIS A 191 -13.24 14.21 -7.56
C HIS A 191 -13.92 15.58 -7.43
N GLY A 192 -14.52 15.88 -6.29
CA GLY A 192 -15.05 17.21 -5.96
C GLY A 192 -13.98 18.23 -5.58
N GLU A 193 -12.70 17.82 -5.53
CA GLU A 193 -11.56 18.65 -5.13
C GLU A 193 -11.76 19.31 -3.75
N GLU A 194 -12.42 18.61 -2.82
CA GLU A 194 -12.62 19.10 -1.46
C GLU A 194 -11.27 19.32 -0.76
N ALA A 195 -11.10 20.46 -0.08
CA ALA A 195 -9.81 20.86 0.49
C ALA A 195 -9.23 19.86 1.51
N THR A 196 -10.09 19.12 2.20
CA THR A 196 -9.72 18.10 3.20
C THR A 196 -9.49 16.71 2.60
N ALA A 197 -9.88 16.50 1.34
CA ALA A 197 -9.77 15.22 0.66
C ALA A 197 -8.37 15.01 0.05
N PRO A 198 -7.96 13.75 -0.16
CA PRO A 198 -6.81 13.45 -1.01
C PRO A 198 -6.97 14.05 -2.40
N ARG A 199 -5.89 14.48 -3.05
CA ARG A 199 -5.97 15.11 -4.37
C ARG A 199 -6.29 14.12 -5.49
N LYS A 200 -5.85 12.87 -5.36
CA LYS A 200 -5.96 11.86 -6.41
C LYS A 200 -6.19 10.47 -5.85
N ILE A 201 -6.82 9.62 -6.65
CA ILE A 201 -6.85 8.18 -6.41
C ILE A 201 -5.67 7.57 -7.16
N LYS A 202 -4.76 6.94 -6.41
CA LYS A 202 -3.64 6.23 -6.99
C LYS A 202 -4.06 4.84 -7.41
N GLU A 203 -4.36 3.94 -6.48
CA GLU A 203 -4.67 2.55 -6.81
C GLU A 203 -6.08 2.12 -6.38
N VAL A 204 -6.79 1.41 -7.26
CA VAL A 204 -8.03 0.69 -6.91
C VAL A 204 -7.88 -0.79 -7.27
N ILE A 205 -8.16 -1.67 -6.31
CA ILE A 205 -8.16 -3.12 -6.50
C ILE A 205 -9.58 -3.66 -6.38
N LEU A 206 -10.13 -4.15 -7.50
CA LEU A 206 -11.47 -4.75 -7.61
C LEU A 206 -11.34 -6.26 -7.82
N ASN A 207 -11.55 -7.04 -6.77
CA ASN A 207 -11.46 -8.50 -6.82
C ASN A 207 -12.84 -9.17 -6.61
N ARG A 208 -12.88 -10.50 -6.63
CA ARG A 208 -14.08 -11.29 -6.28
C ARG A 208 -15.32 -10.92 -7.11
N ASN A 209 -15.14 -10.64 -8.39
CA ASN A 209 -16.24 -10.31 -9.32
C ASN A 209 -17.01 -9.04 -8.95
N SER A 210 -16.35 -8.09 -8.29
CA SER A 210 -16.98 -6.86 -7.80
C SER A 210 -17.04 -5.73 -8.83
N PHE A 211 -16.41 -5.87 -10.00
CA PHE A 211 -16.19 -4.76 -10.93
C PHE A 211 -17.50 -4.10 -11.37
N PHE A 212 -18.45 -4.89 -11.89
CA PHE A 212 -19.72 -4.35 -12.37
C PHE A 212 -20.57 -3.80 -11.23
N GLY A 213 -20.58 -4.47 -10.08
CA GLY A 213 -21.26 -3.99 -8.88
C GLY A 213 -20.68 -2.66 -8.37
N PHE A 214 -19.36 -2.48 -8.47
CA PHE A 214 -18.71 -1.21 -8.16
C PHE A 214 -19.16 -0.10 -9.11
N LEU A 215 -19.16 -0.36 -10.43
CA LEU A 215 -19.59 0.63 -11.42
C LEU A 215 -21.07 1.01 -11.28
N GLU A 216 -21.91 0.04 -10.92
CA GLU A 216 -23.33 0.25 -10.66
C GLU A 216 -23.54 1.22 -9.49
N GLU A 217 -22.85 0.99 -8.38
CA GLU A 217 -22.93 1.89 -7.23
C GLU A 217 -22.29 3.26 -7.53
N ALA A 218 -21.17 3.28 -8.26
CA ALA A 218 -20.50 4.51 -8.67
C ALA A 218 -21.31 5.34 -9.68
N ARG A 219 -22.38 4.80 -10.27
CA ARG A 219 -23.34 5.59 -11.06
C ARG A 219 -23.98 6.73 -10.26
N ARG A 220 -24.01 6.61 -8.93
CA ARG A 220 -24.49 7.65 -8.01
C ARG A 220 -23.58 8.87 -7.97
N ILE A 221 -22.30 8.72 -8.36
CA ILE A 221 -21.35 9.84 -8.42
C ILE A 221 -21.70 10.72 -9.63
N PRO A 222 -21.88 12.05 -9.46
CA PRO A 222 -22.35 12.94 -10.52
C PRO A 222 -21.52 12.90 -11.81
N GLN A 223 -20.19 12.81 -11.69
CA GLN A 223 -19.28 12.82 -12.84
C GLN A 223 -19.36 11.54 -13.69
N ARG A 224 -19.84 10.41 -13.11
CA ARG A 224 -19.88 9.06 -13.73
C ARG A 224 -18.57 8.62 -14.41
N LYS A 225 -17.47 9.29 -14.10
CA LYS A 225 -16.10 8.99 -14.52
C LYS A 225 -15.24 9.01 -13.28
N ILE A 226 -14.50 7.92 -13.07
CA ILE A 226 -13.61 7.77 -11.93
C ILE A 226 -12.18 7.76 -12.47
N HIS A 227 -11.36 8.68 -12.01
CA HIS A 227 -9.96 8.77 -12.43
C HIS A 227 -9.04 8.09 -11.42
N VAL A 228 -8.22 7.16 -11.89
CA VAL A 228 -7.25 6.41 -11.07
C VAL A 228 -5.90 6.34 -11.79
N GLU A 229 -4.79 6.30 -11.05
CA GLU A 229 -3.48 6.03 -11.66
C GLU A 229 -3.35 4.56 -12.06
N ASP A 230 -3.66 3.66 -11.13
CA ASP A 230 -3.46 2.23 -11.23
C ASP A 230 -4.77 1.49 -10.94
N LEU A 231 -5.13 0.53 -11.80
CA LEU A 231 -6.32 -0.29 -11.66
C LEU A 231 -5.98 -1.79 -11.75
N ALA A 232 -6.41 -2.57 -10.76
CA ALA A 232 -6.35 -4.02 -10.80
C ALA A 232 -7.76 -4.61 -10.72
N VAL A 233 -8.13 -5.44 -11.69
CA VAL A 233 -9.45 -6.08 -11.78
C VAL A 233 -9.30 -7.58 -11.89
N THR A 234 -10.01 -8.32 -11.03
CA THR A 234 -10.23 -9.76 -11.17
C THR A 234 -11.73 -10.00 -11.28
N GLN A 235 -12.20 -10.27 -12.50
CA GLN A 235 -13.61 -10.44 -12.83
C GLN A 235 -13.78 -11.73 -13.61
N ASN A 236 -14.45 -12.72 -13.04
CA ASN A 236 -14.76 -14.00 -13.66
C ASN A 236 -16.26 -14.09 -13.99
N GLY A 237 -16.63 -14.99 -14.90
CA GLY A 237 -18.02 -15.27 -15.24
C GLY A 237 -18.56 -14.43 -16.41
N LYS A 238 -19.83 -14.65 -16.74
CA LYS A 238 -20.47 -14.17 -17.99
C LYS A 238 -21.15 -12.80 -17.88
N ASP A 239 -21.04 -12.11 -16.74
CA ASP A 239 -21.65 -10.79 -16.58
C ASP A 239 -21.08 -9.81 -17.62
N LYS A 240 -21.97 -9.03 -18.22
CA LYS A 240 -21.63 -8.06 -19.28
C LYS A 240 -21.79 -6.61 -18.82
N GLY A 241 -22.32 -6.37 -17.61
CA GLY A 241 -22.51 -5.02 -17.09
C GLY A 241 -23.43 -4.15 -17.97
N LEU A 242 -24.45 -4.76 -18.60
CA LEU A 242 -25.32 -4.07 -19.55
C LEU A 242 -26.05 -2.88 -18.89
N GLY A 243 -26.00 -1.71 -19.53
CA GLY A 243 -26.67 -0.49 -19.03
C GLY A 243 -25.84 0.37 -18.07
N ILE A 244 -24.61 -0.02 -17.75
CA ILE A 244 -23.71 0.77 -16.92
C ILE A 244 -23.08 1.89 -17.76
N GLY A 245 -23.40 3.15 -17.45
CA GLY A 245 -22.83 4.32 -18.12
C GLY A 245 -21.52 4.82 -17.50
N THR A 246 -21.16 4.31 -16.31
CA THR A 246 -19.97 4.73 -15.57
C THR A 246 -18.69 4.24 -16.25
N ARG A 247 -17.65 5.09 -16.30
CA ARG A 247 -16.33 4.75 -16.85
C ARG A 247 -15.24 4.92 -15.80
N ILE A 248 -14.19 4.12 -15.88
CA ILE A 248 -12.96 4.32 -15.12
C ILE A 248 -11.87 4.77 -16.09
N VAL A 249 -11.30 5.94 -15.82
CA VAL A 249 -10.15 6.48 -16.54
C VAL A 249 -8.89 6.05 -15.82
N VAL A 250 -8.03 5.30 -16.49
CA VAL A 250 -6.77 4.80 -15.91
C VAL A 250 -5.60 5.50 -16.56
N SER A 251 -4.74 6.14 -15.78
CA SER A 251 -3.66 6.96 -16.35
C SER A 251 -2.30 6.26 -16.45
N LYS A 252 -1.97 5.28 -15.61
CA LYS A 252 -0.62 4.67 -15.57
C LYS A 252 -0.60 3.16 -15.78
N LYS A 253 -1.31 2.38 -14.96
CA LYS A 253 -1.22 0.92 -15.02
C LYS A 253 -2.59 0.26 -14.93
N ILE A 254 -2.81 -0.75 -15.75
CA ILE A 254 -3.98 -1.60 -15.67
C ILE A 254 -3.63 -3.08 -15.70
N SER A 255 -4.31 -3.86 -14.86
CA SER A 255 -4.21 -5.32 -14.81
C SER A 255 -5.61 -5.89 -14.77
N ILE A 256 -5.95 -6.75 -15.72
CA ILE A 256 -7.26 -7.41 -15.80
C ILE A 256 -7.05 -8.91 -15.83
N THR A 257 -7.80 -9.63 -15.02
CA THR A 257 -7.82 -11.10 -15.02
C THR A 257 -9.26 -11.58 -15.23
N GLY A 258 -9.47 -12.46 -16.21
CA GLY A 258 -10.77 -13.10 -16.47
C GLY A 258 -11.56 -12.48 -17.64
N ASN A 259 -12.66 -11.82 -17.34
CA ASN A 259 -13.68 -11.37 -18.28
C ASN A 259 -13.26 -10.06 -18.97
N THR A 260 -13.08 -10.13 -20.29
CA THR A 260 -12.65 -9.00 -21.12
C THR A 260 -13.71 -7.92 -21.30
N CYS A 261 -14.98 -8.15 -20.97
CA CYS A 261 -16.02 -7.10 -20.98
C CYS A 261 -15.70 -5.94 -20.05
N VAL A 262 -14.82 -6.13 -19.05
CA VAL A 262 -14.28 -5.06 -18.21
C VAL A 262 -13.72 -3.92 -19.06
N LEU A 263 -13.01 -4.23 -20.15
CA LEU A 263 -12.38 -3.23 -21.03
C LEU A 263 -13.39 -2.25 -21.64
N LEU A 264 -14.65 -2.65 -21.81
CA LEU A 264 -15.68 -1.77 -22.35
C LEU A 264 -15.97 -0.57 -21.45
N PHE A 265 -15.59 -0.64 -20.17
CA PHE A 265 -15.82 0.40 -19.15
C PHE A 265 -14.56 1.16 -18.77
N ILE A 266 -13.45 0.89 -19.45
CA ILE A 266 -12.15 1.51 -19.18
C ILE A 266 -11.82 2.52 -20.28
N GLU A 267 -11.38 3.71 -19.86
CA GLU A 267 -10.77 4.72 -20.72
C GLU A 267 -9.28 4.81 -20.36
N LEU A 268 -8.40 4.54 -21.33
CA LEU A 268 -6.95 4.57 -21.11
C LEU A 268 -6.42 5.99 -21.33
N GLY A 269 -5.69 6.50 -20.34
CA GLY A 269 -5.01 7.78 -20.41
C GLY A 269 -3.72 7.73 -21.25
N PRO A 270 -3.15 8.89 -21.59
CA PRO A 270 -1.98 8.99 -22.47
C PRO A 270 -0.68 8.48 -21.82
N GLU A 271 -0.64 8.35 -20.50
CA GLU A 271 0.56 7.95 -19.72
C GLU A 271 0.58 6.45 -19.37
N ILE A 272 -0.27 5.64 -20.00
CA ILE A 272 -0.30 4.20 -19.74
C ILE A 272 1.05 3.59 -20.10
N SER A 273 1.68 2.99 -19.10
CA SER A 273 3.00 2.34 -19.22
C SER A 273 2.88 0.82 -19.14
N HIS A 274 1.82 0.30 -18.51
CA HIS A 274 1.61 -1.14 -18.35
C HIS A 274 0.14 -1.50 -18.50
N LEU A 275 -0.13 -2.44 -19.41
CA LEU A 275 -1.42 -3.09 -19.58
C LEU A 275 -1.18 -4.60 -19.52
N ASN A 276 -1.73 -5.26 -18.51
CA ASN A 276 -1.65 -6.70 -18.34
C ASN A 276 -3.04 -7.31 -18.41
N ILE A 277 -3.21 -8.35 -19.24
CA ILE A 277 -4.45 -9.11 -19.36
C ILE A 277 -4.13 -10.59 -19.24
N ASP A 278 -4.61 -11.20 -18.18
CA ASP A 278 -4.37 -12.61 -17.85
C ASP A 278 -5.67 -13.42 -17.82
N GLU A 279 -5.55 -14.75 -18.01
CA GLU A 279 -6.63 -15.73 -17.83
C GLU A 279 -7.95 -15.38 -18.55
N ILE A 280 -7.85 -14.90 -19.79
CA ILE A 280 -9.01 -14.49 -20.59
C ILE A 280 -10.00 -15.65 -20.75
N GLN A 281 -11.22 -15.47 -20.22
CA GLN A 281 -12.31 -16.42 -20.43
C GLN A 281 -12.95 -16.17 -21.81
N ARG A 282 -13.00 -17.21 -22.66
CA ARG A 282 -13.77 -17.16 -23.92
C ARG A 282 -15.27 -17.20 -23.60
N GLN A 283 -16.05 -16.30 -24.21
CA GLN A 283 -17.51 -16.24 -24.08
C GLN A 283 -18.20 -17.43 -24.75
#